data_AF-A0A238U8H1-F1
#
_entry.id   AF-A0A238U8H1-F1
#
_cell.length_a   1.000
_cell.length_b   1.000
_cell.length_c   1.000
_cell.angle_alpha   90.00
_cell.angle_beta   90.00
_cell.angle_gamma   90.00
#
_symmetry.space_group_name_H-M   'P 1'
#
loop_
_entity.id
_entity.type
_entity.pdbx_description
1 polymer ?
#
loop_
_entity_poly.entity_id
_entity_poly.type
_entity_poly.pdbx_seq_one_letter_code
_entity_poly.pdbx_strand_id
1 'polypeptide(L)'
;MVKAKEYVVLSFVFTMLFTLVSSAQKINQVDANGKRTGLWRKNYENGDVRYKGQFKSGKEVGMFSFYDRGASYPSIVKVFSEKSDTASVKFYNKSRVKTKGKMVGRKRVGKWIYYFSDGKTIFSEEHYMDGKLHGILKNYYINGRVTEISEYKNGKRNGSSKIYTEDGVLIEHVNYVNGNLEGEGKYYDLKGIIKEKGMYKEGKRIGKWEFYIDGELSKKGRPDTSIKKKKKEQ
;
A
#
# COMPACT_ATOMS: atom_id res chain seq x y z
N MET A 1 33.66 48.09 -35.27
CA MET A 1 32.83 48.81 -34.28
C MET A 1 31.41 48.28 -34.36
N VAL A 2 31.01 47.43 -33.41
CA VAL A 2 29.63 46.94 -33.27
C VAL A 2 29.18 47.36 -31.87
N LYS A 3 28.22 48.29 -31.79
CA LYS A 3 27.61 48.72 -30.52
C LYS A 3 26.42 47.81 -30.24
N ALA A 4 26.50 47.01 -29.17
CA ALA A 4 25.38 46.27 -28.63
C ALA A 4 24.38 47.26 -27.99
N LYS A 5 23.09 47.11 -28.32
CA LYS A 5 21.99 47.80 -27.64
C LYS A 5 21.59 46.97 -26.42
N GLU A 6 21.78 47.52 -25.23
CA GLU A 6 21.24 46.98 -23.99
C GLU A 6 19.74 47.32 -23.92
N TYR A 7 18.89 46.29 -23.79
CA TYR A 7 17.48 46.45 -23.49
C TYR A 7 17.30 46.36 -21.97
N VAL A 8 17.01 47.50 -21.33
CA VAL A 8 16.56 47.55 -19.94
C VAL A 8 15.11 47.06 -19.90
N VAL A 9 14.90 45.83 -19.41
CA VAL A 9 13.56 45.32 -19.10
C VAL A 9 13.11 45.96 -17.79
N LEU A 10 12.28 46.99 -17.90
CA LEU A 10 11.63 47.64 -16.76
C LEU A 10 10.55 46.68 -16.21
N SER A 11 10.90 45.91 -15.19
CA SER A 11 9.95 45.03 -14.51
C SER A 11 9.04 45.88 -13.62
N PHE A 12 7.82 46.16 -14.09
CA PHE A 12 6.77 46.78 -13.28
C PHE A 12 6.34 45.80 -12.20
N VAL A 13 6.87 45.98 -10.98
CA VAL A 13 6.32 45.37 -9.78
C VAL A 13 5.01 46.08 -9.46
N PHE A 14 3.91 45.53 -9.96
CA PHE A 14 2.57 45.94 -9.58
C PHE A 14 2.26 45.39 -8.18
N THR A 15 2.63 46.13 -7.14
CA THR A 15 2.20 45.86 -5.77
C THR A 15 0.73 46.21 -5.62
N MET A 16 -0.14 45.26 -6.00
CA MET A 16 -1.54 45.33 -5.62
C MET A 16 -1.62 45.05 -4.11
N LEU A 17 -1.74 46.11 -3.30
CA LEU A 17 -2.10 46.01 -1.89
C LEU A 17 -3.51 45.40 -1.80
N PHE A 18 -3.59 44.07 -1.68
CA PHE A 18 -4.78 43.41 -1.17
C PHE A 18 -4.85 43.67 0.32
N THR A 19 -5.79 44.51 0.75
CA THR A 19 -6.20 44.58 2.15
C THR A 19 -6.84 43.23 2.51
N LEU A 20 -6.06 42.37 3.14
CA LEU A 20 -6.55 41.13 3.75
C LEU A 20 -7.42 41.51 4.96
N VAL A 21 -8.71 41.78 4.72
CA VAL A 21 -9.70 41.63 5.77
C VAL A 21 -9.85 40.12 6.00
N SER A 22 -8.95 39.57 6.83
CA SER A 22 -9.07 38.22 7.36
C SER A 22 -10.20 38.21 8.37
N SER A 23 -11.45 38.15 7.88
CA SER A 23 -12.55 37.74 8.74
C SER A 23 -12.31 36.28 9.09
N ALA A 24 -12.00 36.00 10.36
CA ALA A 24 -11.81 34.65 10.84
C ALA A 24 -13.04 33.81 10.46
N GLN A 25 -12.86 32.85 9.55
CA GLN A 25 -13.97 32.05 9.07
C GLN A 25 -14.62 31.30 10.25
N LYS A 26 -15.91 31.53 10.48
CA LYS A 26 -16.66 30.85 11.54
C LYS A 26 -16.60 29.33 11.33
N ILE A 27 -16.30 28.59 12.38
CA ILE A 27 -16.24 27.12 12.37
C ILE A 27 -17.57 26.50 12.79
N ASN A 28 -17.82 25.25 12.38
CA ASN A 28 -18.98 24.45 12.78
C ASN A 28 -20.33 25.10 12.42
N GLN A 29 -20.43 25.67 11.22
CA GLN A 29 -21.65 26.33 10.74
C GLN A 29 -22.55 25.36 9.95
N VAL A 30 -23.83 25.67 9.90
CA VAL A 30 -24.84 24.99 9.07
C VAL A 30 -25.45 25.97 8.07
N ASP A 31 -25.91 25.46 6.92
CA ASP A 31 -26.67 26.22 5.93
C ASP A 31 -28.14 26.38 6.34
N ALA A 32 -28.94 27.09 5.54
CA ALA A 32 -30.36 27.34 5.79
C ALA A 32 -31.20 26.04 5.95
N ASN A 33 -30.70 24.90 5.46
CA ASN A 33 -31.35 23.60 5.58
C ASN A 33 -30.80 22.76 6.75
N GLY A 34 -30.01 23.37 7.65
CA GLY A 34 -29.37 22.69 8.77
C GLY A 34 -28.21 21.77 8.37
N LYS A 35 -27.73 21.80 7.12
CA LYS A 35 -26.62 20.95 6.68
C LYS A 35 -25.28 21.62 6.94
N ARG A 36 -24.28 20.83 7.32
CA ARG A 36 -22.93 21.32 7.61
C ARG A 36 -22.33 22.10 6.43
N THR A 37 -21.74 23.25 6.71
CA THR A 37 -21.05 24.07 5.70
C THR A 37 -19.80 24.74 6.28
N GLY A 38 -18.83 25.05 5.43
CA GLY A 38 -17.59 25.74 5.79
C GLY A 38 -16.62 24.87 6.60
N LEU A 39 -15.76 25.53 7.38
CA LEU A 39 -14.76 24.87 8.23
C LEU A 39 -15.44 24.15 9.40
N TRP A 40 -14.97 22.94 9.68
CA TRP A 40 -15.42 22.14 10.80
C TRP A 40 -14.25 21.65 11.64
N ARG A 41 -14.42 21.68 12.96
CA ARG A 41 -13.49 21.14 13.95
C ARG A 41 -14.29 20.41 15.02
N LYS A 42 -13.94 19.15 15.25
CA LYS A 42 -14.44 18.36 16.37
C LYS A 42 -13.29 18.05 17.32
N ASN A 43 -13.55 18.16 18.62
CA ASN A 43 -12.62 17.78 19.67
C ASN A 43 -13.09 16.50 20.38
N TYR A 44 -12.17 15.84 21.08
CA TYR A 44 -12.45 14.89 22.15
C TYR A 44 -12.87 15.63 23.43
N GLU A 45 -13.36 14.89 24.42
CA GLU A 45 -13.78 15.43 25.73
C GLU A 45 -12.64 16.15 26.46
N ASN A 46 -11.40 15.68 26.32
CA ASN A 46 -10.21 16.30 26.90
C ASN A 46 -9.71 17.54 26.13
N GLY A 47 -10.46 18.01 25.13
CA GLY A 47 -10.12 19.20 24.33
C GLY A 47 -9.23 18.95 23.11
N ASP A 48 -8.60 17.77 23.02
CA ASP A 48 -7.77 17.40 21.87
C ASP A 48 -8.57 17.43 20.57
N VAL A 49 -7.94 17.86 19.47
CA VAL A 49 -8.59 17.81 18.15
C VAL A 49 -8.82 16.36 17.78
N ARG A 50 -10.05 16.03 17.37
CA ARG A 50 -10.42 14.72 16.81
C ARG A 50 -10.38 14.75 15.29
N TYR A 51 -10.94 15.81 14.69
CA TYR A 51 -10.74 16.08 13.27
C TYR A 51 -10.95 17.56 12.95
N LYS A 52 -10.39 17.96 11.80
CA LYS A 52 -10.68 19.21 11.11
C LYS A 52 -10.91 18.95 9.63
N GLY A 53 -11.80 19.71 8.99
CA GLY A 53 -12.09 19.58 7.57
C GLY A 53 -13.13 20.58 7.09
N GLN A 54 -13.66 20.39 5.89
CA GLN A 54 -14.63 21.28 5.28
C GLN A 54 -15.88 20.53 4.83
N PHE A 55 -17.04 21.15 5.01
CA PHE A 55 -18.29 20.63 4.47
C PHE A 55 -18.89 21.62 3.46
N LYS A 56 -19.56 21.09 2.45
CA LYS A 56 -20.43 21.85 1.55
C LYS A 56 -21.78 21.14 1.48
N SER A 57 -22.82 21.78 2.01
CA SER A 57 -24.19 21.25 2.06
C SER A 57 -24.26 19.82 2.62
N GLY A 58 -23.55 19.58 3.72
CA GLY A 58 -23.51 18.30 4.43
C GLY A 58 -22.52 17.27 3.90
N LYS A 59 -21.90 17.49 2.74
CA LYS A 59 -20.88 16.59 2.16
C LYS A 59 -19.47 17.04 2.54
N GLU A 60 -18.61 16.09 2.88
CA GLU A 60 -17.18 16.35 3.06
C GLU A 60 -16.55 16.83 1.73
N VAL A 61 -15.79 17.92 1.80
CA VAL A 61 -15.04 18.47 0.67
C VAL A 61 -13.61 18.83 1.10
N GLY A 62 -12.71 18.94 0.12
CA GLY A 62 -11.32 19.32 0.37
C GLY A 62 -10.59 18.32 1.28
N MET A 63 -9.78 18.84 2.21
CA MET A 63 -8.95 18.04 3.09
C MET A 63 -9.57 17.86 4.47
N PHE A 64 -9.58 16.62 4.95
CA PHE A 64 -9.81 16.27 6.34
C PHE A 64 -8.53 15.73 6.97
N SER A 65 -8.25 16.17 8.20
CA SER A 65 -7.22 15.59 9.06
C SER A 65 -7.89 15.02 10.31
N PHE A 66 -7.62 13.76 10.62
CA PHE A 66 -8.11 13.06 11.80
C PHE A 66 -6.93 12.74 12.72
N TYR A 67 -7.16 12.82 14.02
CA TYR A 67 -6.13 12.70 15.05
C TYR A 67 -6.59 11.70 16.11
N ASP A 68 -5.65 10.90 16.59
CA ASP A 68 -5.86 10.08 17.78
C ASP A 68 -5.72 10.96 19.03
N ARG A 69 -6.27 10.53 20.17
CA ARG A 69 -6.19 11.30 21.43
C ARG A 69 -4.72 11.46 21.84
N GLY A 70 -4.32 12.66 22.25
CA GLY A 70 -2.94 13.02 22.59
C GLY A 70 -1.96 13.08 21.41
N ALA A 71 -2.41 12.88 20.16
CA ALA A 71 -1.52 12.88 19.00
C ALA A 71 -1.27 14.30 18.47
N SER A 72 0.00 14.69 18.35
CA SER A 72 0.40 15.94 17.70
C SER A 72 0.31 15.89 16.16
N TYR A 73 0.22 14.69 15.58
CA TYR A 73 0.17 14.44 14.14
C TYR A 73 -1.13 13.72 13.77
N PRO A 74 -1.69 13.97 12.57
CA PRO A 74 -2.90 13.28 12.15
C PRO A 74 -2.62 11.79 11.91
N SER A 75 -3.51 10.92 12.38
CA SER A 75 -3.48 9.48 12.08
C SER A 75 -4.03 9.19 10.68
N ILE A 76 -4.90 10.05 10.15
CA ILE A 76 -5.49 9.93 8.81
C ILE A 76 -5.60 11.31 8.16
N VAL A 77 -5.23 11.41 6.88
CA VAL A 77 -5.57 12.54 6.01
C VAL A 77 -6.38 12.03 4.84
N LYS A 78 -7.54 12.66 4.59
CA LYS A 78 -8.40 12.40 3.43
C LYS A 78 -8.48 13.66 2.57
N VAL A 79 -8.38 13.52 1.26
CA VAL A 79 -8.61 14.59 0.29
C VAL A 79 -9.70 14.13 -0.66
N PHE A 80 -10.87 14.77 -0.55
CA PHE A 80 -12.05 14.43 -1.35
C PHE A 80 -11.95 15.04 -2.74
N SER A 81 -12.29 14.24 -3.76
CA SER A 81 -12.34 14.68 -5.15
C SER A 81 -13.55 15.58 -5.38
N GLU A 82 -13.39 16.65 -6.15
CA GLU A 82 -14.51 17.49 -6.60
C GLU A 82 -15.27 16.87 -7.77
N LYS A 83 -14.65 15.90 -8.44
CA LYS A 83 -15.14 15.32 -9.70
C LYS A 83 -15.73 13.91 -9.54
N SER A 84 -15.62 13.30 -8.35
CA SER A 84 -16.05 11.92 -8.11
C SER A 84 -16.21 11.63 -6.62
N ASP A 85 -16.85 10.50 -6.28
CA ASP A 85 -17.02 10.05 -4.88
C ASP A 85 -15.74 9.45 -4.26
N THR A 86 -14.58 9.71 -4.88
CA THR A 86 -13.30 9.20 -4.39
C THR A 86 -12.66 10.16 -3.40
N ALA A 87 -12.00 9.60 -2.39
CA ALA A 87 -11.05 10.33 -1.55
C ALA A 87 -9.67 9.70 -1.66
N SER A 88 -8.64 10.53 -1.86
CA SER A 88 -7.25 10.11 -1.66
C SER A 88 -6.98 10.08 -0.16
N VAL A 89 -6.44 8.97 0.35
CA VAL A 89 -6.27 8.74 1.79
C VAL A 89 -4.82 8.39 2.09
N LYS A 90 -4.29 8.99 3.15
CA LYS A 90 -3.02 8.62 3.78
C LYS A 90 -3.27 8.27 5.24
N PHE A 91 -2.76 7.13 5.67
CA PHE A 91 -2.69 6.74 7.08
C PHE A 91 -1.26 6.94 7.56
N TYR A 92 -1.11 7.38 8.81
CA TYR A 92 0.17 7.72 9.38
C TYR A 92 0.46 6.89 10.64
N ASN A 93 1.74 6.68 10.90
CA ASN A 93 2.27 6.32 12.20
C ASN A 93 3.10 7.52 12.69
N LYS A 94 2.57 8.27 13.66
CA LYS A 94 3.07 9.60 14.04
C LYS A 94 3.16 10.51 12.81
N SER A 95 4.34 10.99 12.44
CA SER A 95 4.56 11.83 11.26
C SER A 95 4.86 11.05 9.97
N ARG A 96 5.03 9.72 10.04
CA ARG A 96 5.44 8.90 8.89
C ARG A 96 4.23 8.30 8.19
N VAL A 97 4.20 8.32 6.85
CA VAL A 97 3.14 7.67 6.08
C VAL A 97 3.27 6.16 6.22
N LYS A 98 2.22 5.50 6.71
CA LYS A 98 2.14 4.03 6.82
C LYS A 98 1.57 3.41 5.56
N THR A 99 0.51 4.01 5.00
CA THR A 99 -0.10 3.54 3.75
C THR A 99 -0.87 4.65 3.08
N LYS A 100 -0.98 4.58 1.75
CA LYS A 100 -1.74 5.53 0.94
C LYS A 100 -2.47 4.83 -0.20
N GLY A 101 -3.62 5.38 -0.58
CA GLY A 101 -4.42 4.89 -1.70
C GLY A 101 -5.69 5.71 -1.88
N LYS A 102 -6.66 5.17 -2.62
CA LYS A 102 -7.98 5.79 -2.83
C LYS A 102 -9.08 4.99 -2.16
N MET A 103 -10.11 5.70 -1.67
CA MET A 103 -11.33 5.11 -1.13
C MET A 103 -12.57 5.66 -1.83
N VAL A 104 -13.59 4.82 -1.97
CA VAL A 104 -14.99 5.23 -2.21
C VAL A 104 -15.76 4.92 -0.93
N GLY A 105 -16.26 5.96 -0.26
CA GLY A 105 -16.80 5.83 1.09
C GLY A 105 -15.78 5.24 2.07
N ARG A 106 -16.04 4.02 2.55
CA ARG A 106 -15.15 3.26 3.46
C ARG A 106 -14.33 2.17 2.77
N LYS A 107 -14.54 1.94 1.47
CA LYS A 107 -13.93 0.82 0.74
C LYS A 107 -12.68 1.28 -0.01
N ARG A 108 -11.59 0.51 0.11
CA ARG A 108 -10.36 0.68 -0.68
C ARG A 108 -10.65 0.41 -2.16
N VAL A 109 -10.09 1.24 -3.04
CA VAL A 109 -10.15 1.05 -4.50
C VAL A 109 -8.79 1.36 -5.15
N GLY A 110 -8.49 0.66 -6.24
CA GLY A 110 -7.27 0.85 -7.02
C GLY A 110 -6.00 0.45 -6.27
N LYS A 111 -4.88 1.09 -6.63
CA LYS A 111 -3.57 0.82 -6.04
C LYS A 111 -3.47 1.39 -4.63
N TRP A 112 -2.97 0.57 -3.71
CA TRP A 112 -2.60 0.91 -2.34
C TRP A 112 -1.11 0.60 -2.13
N ILE A 113 -0.41 1.54 -1.50
CA ILE A 113 1.01 1.41 -1.18
C ILE A 113 1.15 1.36 0.32
N TYR A 114 1.89 0.39 0.83
CA TYR A 114 2.25 0.24 2.23
C TYR A 114 3.74 0.45 2.37
N TYR A 115 4.13 1.13 3.45
CA TYR A 115 5.51 1.46 3.73
C TYR A 115 6.02 0.68 4.94
N PHE A 116 7.32 0.42 4.96
CA PHE A 116 8.03 0.01 6.17
C PHE A 116 7.97 1.11 7.24
N SER A 117 8.50 0.81 8.43
CA SER A 117 8.47 1.72 9.59
C SER A 117 9.24 3.03 9.36
N ASP A 118 10.12 3.09 8.36
CA ASP A 118 10.80 4.30 7.92
C ASP A 118 9.86 5.32 7.24
N GLY A 119 8.68 4.89 6.80
CA GLY A 119 7.69 5.70 6.09
C GLY A 119 8.07 6.09 4.67
N LYS A 120 9.10 5.45 4.10
CA LYS A 120 9.68 5.78 2.79
C LYS A 120 9.83 4.56 1.91
N THR A 121 10.34 3.46 2.45
CA THR A 121 10.55 2.22 1.70
C THR A 121 9.24 1.47 1.54
N ILE A 122 8.93 1.05 0.31
CA ILE A 122 7.71 0.31 0.02
C ILE A 122 7.82 -1.10 0.59
N PHE A 123 6.85 -1.48 1.41
CA PHE A 123 6.67 -2.83 1.92
C PHE A 123 5.76 -3.66 1.00
N SER A 124 4.68 -3.04 0.49
CA SER A 124 3.72 -3.74 -0.36
C SER A 124 3.03 -2.79 -1.33
N GLU A 125 2.78 -3.29 -2.53
CA GLU A 125 1.86 -2.72 -3.52
C GLU A 125 0.68 -3.68 -3.69
N GLU A 126 -0.52 -3.17 -3.41
CA GLU A 126 -1.75 -3.95 -3.44
C GLU A 126 -2.77 -3.30 -4.37
N HIS A 127 -3.61 -4.09 -5.01
CA HIS A 127 -4.74 -3.59 -5.80
C HIS A 127 -6.06 -4.02 -5.17
N TYR A 128 -7.01 -3.09 -5.09
CA TYR A 128 -8.32 -3.30 -4.48
C TYR A 128 -9.46 -3.00 -5.44
N MET A 129 -10.50 -3.82 -5.37
CA MET A 129 -11.79 -3.61 -6.00
C MET A 129 -12.88 -3.79 -4.94
N ASP A 130 -13.71 -2.77 -4.75
CA ASP A 130 -14.79 -2.77 -3.75
C ASP A 130 -14.34 -3.19 -2.33
N GLY A 131 -13.16 -2.72 -1.90
CA GLY A 131 -12.60 -3.03 -0.58
C GLY A 131 -11.95 -4.41 -0.45
N LYS A 132 -11.92 -5.23 -1.51
CA LYS A 132 -11.28 -6.55 -1.52
C LYS A 132 -10.02 -6.54 -2.39
N LEU A 133 -8.97 -7.26 -1.99
CA LEU A 133 -7.78 -7.45 -2.83
C LEU A 133 -8.18 -8.08 -4.17
N HIS A 134 -7.72 -7.48 -5.26
CA HIS A 134 -8.06 -7.88 -6.62
C HIS A 134 -6.96 -7.42 -7.58
N GLY A 135 -6.42 -8.34 -8.37
CA GLY A 135 -5.26 -8.12 -9.23
C GLY A 135 -3.95 -8.53 -8.57
N ILE A 136 -2.85 -7.91 -9.00
CA ILE A 136 -1.51 -8.24 -8.53
C ILE A 136 -1.24 -7.59 -7.17
N LEU A 137 -0.72 -8.40 -6.24
CA LEU A 137 -0.03 -7.97 -5.04
C LEU A 137 1.47 -8.17 -5.23
N LYS A 138 2.27 -7.20 -4.81
CA LYS A 138 3.73 -7.29 -4.73
C LYS A 138 4.20 -6.94 -3.33
N ASN A 139 4.97 -7.81 -2.69
CA ASN A 139 5.67 -7.49 -1.46
C ASN A 139 7.16 -7.29 -1.74
N TYR A 140 7.82 -6.52 -0.88
CA TYR A 140 9.22 -6.14 -1.06
C TYR A 140 10.01 -6.38 0.22
N TYR A 141 11.28 -6.71 0.05
CA TYR A 141 12.30 -6.60 1.09
C TYR A 141 12.64 -5.13 1.36
N ILE A 142 13.28 -4.87 2.50
CA ILE A 142 13.71 -3.51 2.88
C ILE A 142 14.71 -2.91 1.89
N ASN A 143 15.46 -3.75 1.16
CA ASN A 143 16.36 -3.30 0.09
C ASN A 143 15.62 -2.92 -1.22
N GLY A 144 14.29 -3.03 -1.25
CA GLY A 144 13.44 -2.69 -2.40
C GLY A 144 13.29 -3.80 -3.45
N ARG A 145 13.91 -4.96 -3.27
CA ARG A 145 13.70 -6.14 -4.14
C ARG A 145 12.40 -6.84 -3.80
N VAL A 146 11.78 -7.47 -4.79
CA VAL A 146 10.51 -8.18 -4.61
C VAL A 146 10.72 -9.46 -3.81
N THR A 147 9.89 -9.70 -2.80
CA THR A 147 9.82 -10.98 -2.08
C THR A 147 8.66 -11.84 -2.54
N GLU A 148 7.55 -11.24 -2.98
CA GLU A 148 6.36 -11.97 -3.42
C GLU A 148 5.69 -11.25 -4.58
N ILE A 149 5.21 -12.01 -5.56
CA ILE A 149 4.23 -11.58 -6.56
C ILE A 149 3.09 -12.59 -6.54
N SER A 150 1.88 -12.13 -6.21
CA SER A 150 0.71 -13.01 -6.08
C SER A 150 -0.52 -12.41 -6.72
N GLU A 151 -1.28 -13.23 -7.44
CA GLU A 151 -2.56 -12.86 -8.03
C GLU A 151 -3.72 -13.06 -7.05
N TYR A 152 -4.61 -12.07 -6.96
CA TYR A 152 -5.80 -12.10 -6.12
C TYR A 152 -7.07 -11.84 -6.93
N LYS A 153 -8.16 -12.50 -6.54
CA LYS A 153 -9.51 -12.23 -7.01
C LYS A 153 -10.46 -12.23 -5.81
N ASN A 154 -11.16 -11.11 -5.61
CA ASN A 154 -12.17 -10.95 -4.57
C ASN A 154 -11.69 -11.31 -3.15
N GLY A 155 -10.45 -10.93 -2.83
CA GLY A 155 -9.84 -11.14 -1.51
C GLY A 155 -9.16 -12.50 -1.33
N LYS A 156 -9.18 -13.38 -2.33
CA LYS A 156 -8.54 -14.70 -2.28
C LYS A 156 -7.43 -14.80 -3.31
N ARG A 157 -6.33 -15.52 -3.00
CA ARG A 157 -5.32 -15.86 -4.00
C ARG A 157 -5.96 -16.65 -5.13
N ASN A 158 -5.74 -16.24 -6.37
CA ASN A 158 -6.34 -16.85 -7.54
C ASN A 158 -5.51 -16.56 -8.79
N GLY A 159 -4.59 -17.45 -9.12
CA GLY A 159 -3.60 -17.30 -10.18
C GLY A 159 -2.20 -17.68 -9.70
N SER A 160 -1.18 -17.17 -10.38
CA SER A 160 0.23 -17.47 -10.05
C SER A 160 0.66 -16.75 -8.77
N SER A 161 1.52 -17.44 -8.00
CA SER A 161 2.22 -16.91 -6.83
C SER A 161 3.69 -17.29 -6.90
N LYS A 162 4.57 -16.30 -6.75
CA LYS A 162 6.01 -16.47 -6.82
C LYS A 162 6.67 -15.82 -5.61
N ILE A 163 7.57 -16.55 -4.95
CA ILE A 163 8.35 -16.07 -3.81
C ILE A 163 9.83 -16.06 -4.18
N TYR A 164 10.51 -14.98 -3.81
CA TYR A 164 11.91 -14.72 -4.12
C TYR A 164 12.70 -14.46 -2.83
N THR A 165 13.99 -14.79 -2.85
CA THR A 165 14.94 -14.38 -1.81
C THR A 165 15.26 -12.89 -1.90
N GLU A 166 15.95 -12.38 -0.88
CA GLU A 166 16.46 -11.01 -0.86
C GLU A 166 17.47 -10.73 -2.00
N ASP A 167 18.07 -11.79 -2.57
CA ASP A 167 18.94 -11.73 -3.75
C ASP A 167 18.19 -11.86 -5.09
N GLY A 168 16.86 -11.96 -5.05
CA GLY A 168 16.02 -12.09 -6.24
C GLY A 168 15.96 -13.51 -6.82
N VAL A 169 16.43 -14.51 -6.08
CA VAL A 169 16.38 -15.91 -6.49
C VAL A 169 14.99 -16.47 -6.25
N LEU A 170 14.35 -17.05 -7.27
CA LEU A 170 13.04 -17.69 -7.14
C LEU A 170 13.17 -18.95 -6.28
N ILE A 171 12.36 -19.05 -5.22
CA ILE A 171 12.36 -20.18 -4.29
C ILE A 171 11.04 -20.93 -4.22
N GLU A 172 9.96 -20.30 -4.69
CA GLU A 172 8.65 -20.95 -4.77
C GLU A 172 7.88 -20.40 -5.98
N HIS A 173 7.28 -21.29 -6.75
CA HIS A 173 6.29 -20.97 -7.76
C HIS A 173 5.14 -21.96 -7.68
N VAL A 174 3.96 -21.45 -7.35
CA VAL A 174 2.73 -22.22 -7.21
C VAL A 174 1.56 -21.47 -7.83
N ASN A 175 0.45 -22.17 -8.05
CA ASN A 175 -0.80 -21.56 -8.51
C ASN A 175 -1.92 -21.78 -7.48
N TYR A 176 -2.86 -20.84 -7.45
CA TYR A 176 -4.02 -20.88 -6.56
C TYR A 176 -5.33 -20.79 -7.34
N VAL A 177 -6.36 -21.48 -6.87
CA VAL A 177 -7.75 -21.27 -7.26
C VAL A 177 -8.58 -21.06 -6.00
N ASN A 178 -9.26 -19.90 -5.90
CA ASN A 178 -10.11 -19.53 -4.77
C ASN A 178 -9.43 -19.70 -3.39
N GLY A 179 -8.13 -19.44 -3.30
CA GLY A 179 -7.33 -19.52 -2.07
C GLY A 179 -6.67 -20.88 -1.82
N ASN A 180 -6.99 -21.91 -2.60
CA ASN A 180 -6.38 -23.24 -2.47
C ASN A 180 -5.27 -23.43 -3.51
N LEU A 181 -4.18 -24.11 -3.14
CA LEU A 181 -3.17 -24.52 -4.11
C LEU A 181 -3.80 -25.46 -5.14
N GLU A 182 -3.51 -25.21 -6.42
CA GLU A 182 -4.09 -25.93 -7.55
C GLU A 182 -3.06 -25.99 -8.68
N GLY A 183 -2.85 -27.17 -9.27
CA GLY A 183 -1.90 -27.35 -10.38
C GLY A 183 -0.47 -27.58 -9.90
N GLU A 184 0.50 -27.32 -10.79
CA GLU A 184 1.91 -27.58 -10.51
C GLU A 184 2.48 -26.62 -9.46
N GLY A 185 3.18 -27.16 -8.47
CA GLY A 185 4.01 -26.41 -7.52
C GLY A 185 5.47 -26.77 -7.68
N LYS A 186 6.35 -25.76 -7.69
CA LYS A 186 7.80 -25.87 -7.78
C LYS A 186 8.46 -25.14 -6.63
N TYR A 187 9.44 -25.78 -6.02
CA TYR A 187 10.19 -25.24 -4.89
C TYR A 187 11.67 -25.42 -5.16
N TYR A 188 12.44 -24.38 -4.86
CA TYR A 188 13.87 -24.30 -5.14
C TYR A 188 14.66 -24.02 -3.86
N ASP A 189 15.96 -24.26 -3.90
CA ASP A 189 16.88 -23.84 -2.85
C ASP A 189 17.28 -22.36 -2.99
N LEU A 190 18.11 -21.86 -2.07
CA LEU A 190 18.57 -20.46 -2.09
C LEU A 190 19.47 -20.11 -3.29
N LYS A 191 19.92 -21.11 -4.07
CA LYS A 191 20.68 -20.93 -5.31
C LYS A 191 19.78 -21.05 -6.55
N GLY A 192 18.48 -21.32 -6.39
CA GLY A 192 17.53 -21.49 -7.48
C GLY A 192 17.53 -22.89 -8.07
N ILE A 193 18.15 -23.87 -7.41
CA ILE A 193 18.16 -25.27 -7.84
C ILE A 193 16.87 -25.93 -7.36
N ILE A 194 16.17 -26.63 -8.25
CA ILE A 194 14.91 -27.30 -7.92
C ILE A 194 15.12 -28.32 -6.80
N LYS A 195 14.23 -28.32 -5.81
CA LYS A 195 14.21 -29.24 -4.66
C LYS A 195 13.04 -30.19 -4.69
N GLU A 196 11.87 -29.68 -5.03
CA GLU A 196 10.68 -30.50 -5.18
C GLU A 196 9.72 -29.88 -6.19
N LYS A 197 9.01 -30.75 -6.91
CA LYS A 197 7.85 -30.37 -7.71
C LYS A 197 6.80 -31.47 -7.69
N GLY A 198 5.56 -31.07 -7.91
CA GLY A 198 4.43 -31.99 -8.02
C GLY A 198 3.14 -31.23 -8.20
N MET A 199 2.03 -31.97 -8.13
CA MET A 199 0.70 -31.42 -8.40
C MET A 199 -0.07 -31.21 -7.09
N TYR A 200 -0.83 -30.12 -7.06
CA TYR A 200 -1.83 -29.83 -6.05
C TYR A 200 -3.25 -29.92 -6.64
N LYS A 201 -4.18 -30.37 -5.81
CA LYS A 201 -5.63 -30.29 -6.05
C LYS A 201 -6.30 -29.90 -4.75
N GLU A 202 -7.05 -28.81 -4.74
CA GLU A 202 -7.78 -28.32 -3.56
C GLU A 202 -6.88 -28.20 -2.31
N GLY A 203 -5.66 -27.68 -2.49
CA GLY A 203 -4.70 -27.49 -1.41
C GLY A 203 -3.94 -28.75 -1.01
N LYS A 204 -4.25 -29.92 -1.57
CA LYS A 204 -3.60 -31.20 -1.23
C LYS A 204 -2.63 -31.63 -2.31
N ARG A 205 -1.47 -32.16 -1.89
CA ARG A 205 -0.51 -32.82 -2.79
C ARG A 205 -1.19 -34.04 -3.41
N ILE A 206 -1.13 -34.16 -4.73
CA ILE A 206 -1.64 -35.31 -5.49
C ILE A 206 -0.57 -35.87 -6.43
N GLY A 207 -0.71 -37.15 -6.76
CA GLY A 207 0.22 -37.84 -7.65
C GLY A 207 1.62 -38.05 -7.03
N LYS A 208 2.58 -38.41 -7.89
CA LYS A 208 3.97 -38.57 -7.48
C LYS A 208 4.63 -37.21 -7.37
N TRP A 209 5.33 -36.99 -6.26
CA TRP A 209 6.17 -35.83 -6.05
C TRP A 209 7.61 -36.18 -6.37
N GLU A 210 8.25 -35.33 -7.17
CA GLU A 210 9.66 -35.44 -7.50
C GLU A 210 10.45 -34.62 -6.50
N PHE A 211 11.51 -35.21 -5.96
CA PHE A 211 12.43 -34.58 -5.03
C PHE A 211 13.83 -34.62 -5.61
N TYR A 212 14.60 -33.57 -5.39
CA TYR A 212 15.94 -33.42 -5.96
C TYR A 212 16.97 -33.17 -4.86
N ILE A 213 18.13 -33.79 -4.98
CA ILE A 213 19.30 -33.61 -4.11
C ILE A 213 20.44 -33.16 -5.00
N ASP A 214 21.00 -31.99 -4.72
CA ASP A 214 22.10 -31.40 -5.50
C ASP A 214 21.81 -31.31 -7.01
N GLY A 215 20.53 -31.11 -7.36
CA GLY A 215 20.05 -31.02 -8.75
C GLY A 215 19.63 -32.35 -9.38
N GLU A 216 19.91 -33.50 -8.75
CA GLU A 216 19.57 -34.82 -9.26
C GLU A 216 18.30 -35.40 -8.64
N LEU A 217 17.49 -36.11 -9.43
CA LEU A 217 16.26 -36.73 -8.96
C LEU A 217 16.54 -37.82 -7.89
N SER A 218 16.01 -37.63 -6.69
CA SER A 218 16.14 -38.54 -5.55
C SER A 218 15.31 -39.81 -5.77
N LYS A 219 15.99 -40.95 -5.90
CA LYS A 219 15.35 -42.28 -5.95
C LYS A 219 14.69 -42.69 -4.62
N LYS A 220 15.09 -42.09 -3.51
CA LYS A 220 14.61 -42.41 -2.15
C LYS A 220 13.42 -41.55 -1.69
N GLY A 221 12.87 -40.71 -2.57
CA GLY A 221 11.81 -39.75 -2.22
C GLY A 221 12.35 -38.54 -1.45
N ARG A 222 11.54 -38.00 -0.52
CA ARG A 222 11.85 -36.77 0.21
C ARG A 222 13.15 -36.93 1.03
N PRO A 223 14.14 -36.03 0.88
CA PRO A 223 15.38 -36.09 1.66
C PRO A 223 15.07 -35.93 3.15
N ASP A 224 15.61 -36.82 3.98
CA ASP A 224 15.48 -36.70 5.44
C ASP A 224 16.32 -35.51 5.93
N THR A 225 15.64 -34.42 6.30
CA THR A 225 16.28 -33.19 6.78
C THR A 225 16.77 -33.28 8.23
N SER A 226 16.47 -34.37 8.96
CA SER A 226 16.87 -34.55 10.36
C SER A 226 18.38 -34.81 10.52
N ILE A 227 19.05 -35.34 9.49
CA ILE A 227 20.46 -35.77 9.58
C ILE A 227 21.44 -34.58 9.51
N LYS A 228 21.06 -33.46 8.88
CA LYS A 228 21.95 -32.28 8.72
C LYS A 228 22.22 -31.50 10.01
N LYS A 229 21.43 -31.67 11.08
CA LYS A 229 21.71 -31.03 12.38
C LYS A 229 22.90 -31.65 13.13
N LYS A 230 23.20 -32.94 12.93
CA LYS A 230 24.29 -33.63 13.66
C LYS A 230 25.71 -33.36 13.13
N LYS A 231 25.86 -32.81 11.92
CA LYS A 231 27.18 -32.58 11.29
C LYS A 231 27.72 -31.15 11.44
N LYS A 232 27.04 -30.27 12.20
CA LYS A 232 27.50 -28.90 12.48
C LYS A 232 28.00 -28.70 13.92
N GLU A 233 28.10 -29.76 14.71
CA GLU A 233 28.56 -29.74 16.11
C GLU A 233 29.80 -30.62 16.34
N GLN A 234 30.64 -30.82 15.31
CA GLN A 234 31.97 -31.44 15.44
C GLN A 234 33.02 -30.56 14.80
#